data_AF-A0A8X8XPQ0-F1
#
_entry.id   AF-A0A8X8XPQ0-F1
#
_cell.length_a   1.000
_cell.length_b   1.000
_cell.length_c   1.000
_cell.angle_alpha   90.00
_cell.angle_beta   90.00
_cell.angle_gamma   90.00
#
_symmetry.space_group_name_H-M   'P 1'
#
loop_
_entity.id
_entity.type
_entity.pdbx_description
1 polymer ?
#
loop_
_entity_poly.entity_id
_entity_poly.type
_entity_poly.pdbx_seq_one_letter_code
_entity_poly.pdbx_strand_id
1 'polypeptide(L)'
;MLYCTFLTGYDIIQVQKPILEWLLRYIYNDRTPFEKLTDNYFCPVCGAPKRRFRPYAPDVSKNANSTDVRKDRKEQIKRDEAVGQALPFAIALGVAALIGLYFYLNSIV
;
A
#
# COMPACT_ATOMS: atom_id res chain seq x y z
N MET A 1 16.39 8.99 -13.60
CA MET A 1 15.04 8.86 -12.98
C MET A 1 15.00 9.75 -11.76
N LEU A 2 13.91 10.46 -11.44
CA LEU A 2 13.85 11.26 -10.21
C LEU A 2 12.57 11.02 -9.39
N TYR A 3 12.70 11.06 -8.05
CA TYR A 3 11.63 10.92 -7.06
C TYR A 3 11.37 12.24 -6.34
N CYS A 4 10.10 12.57 -6.12
CA CYS A 4 9.71 13.73 -5.33
C CYS A 4 9.69 13.35 -3.83
N THR A 5 10.73 13.70 -3.07
CA THR A 5 10.75 13.49 -1.61
C THR A 5 10.08 14.67 -0.91
N PHE A 6 9.03 14.38 -0.15
CA PHE A 6 8.54 15.30 0.87
C PHE A 6 9.48 15.17 2.07
N LEU A 7 10.43 16.10 2.20
CA LEU A 7 11.33 16.19 3.35
C LEU A 7 10.52 16.62 4.58
N THR A 8 9.91 15.68 5.28
CA THR A 8 9.87 15.74 6.74
C THR A 8 11.17 15.09 7.20
N GLY A 9 12.02 15.83 7.94
CA GLY A 9 13.35 15.41 8.38
C GLY A 9 13.35 14.20 9.32
N TYR A 10 13.15 13.01 8.76
CA TYR A 10 13.31 11.71 9.38
C TYR A 10 13.82 10.75 8.30
N ASP A 11 15.09 10.93 7.94
CA ASP A 11 15.89 9.84 7.37
C ASP A 11 16.35 8.95 8.54
N ILE A 12 16.47 7.64 8.28
CA ILE A 12 16.78 6.55 9.22
C ILE A 12 15.53 5.97 9.90
N ILE A 13 14.89 4.99 9.27
CA ILE A 13 14.34 3.75 9.86
C ILE A 13 13.57 3.01 8.75
N GLN A 14 14.04 1.81 8.42
CA GLN A 14 13.42 0.81 7.53
C GLN A 14 12.17 0.16 8.16
N VAL A 15 11.23 0.94 8.69
CA VAL A 15 10.05 0.37 9.37
C VAL A 15 8.80 1.11 8.90
N GLN A 16 7.96 0.37 8.17
CA GLN A 16 6.51 0.52 8.12
C GLN A 16 5.98 1.96 8.09
N LYS A 17 6.20 2.72 7.00
CA LYS A 17 5.48 3.98 6.83
C LYS A 17 4.08 3.74 6.23
N PRO A 18 3.02 4.10 6.97
CA PRO A 18 1.66 3.59 6.76
C PRO A 18 0.99 4.33 5.61
N ILE A 19 0.77 3.67 4.47
CA ILE A 19 -0.17 3.98 3.36
C ILE A 19 -0.10 5.39 2.69
N LEU A 20 0.08 6.47 3.43
CA LEU A 20 0.22 7.86 3.01
C LEU A 20 1.54 8.14 2.26
N GLU A 21 2.64 7.48 2.62
CA GLU A 21 3.93 7.66 1.92
C GLU A 21 3.92 7.10 0.49
N TRP A 22 3.16 6.03 0.26
CA TRP A 22 3.01 5.41 -1.06
C TRP A 22 2.08 6.19 -2.00
N LEU A 23 1.18 7.00 -1.45
CA LEU A 23 0.27 7.82 -2.25
C LEU A 23 0.99 9.03 -2.86
N LEU A 24 2.00 9.59 -2.19
CA LEU A 24 2.76 10.74 -2.67
C LEU A 24 4.05 10.41 -3.45
N ARG A 25 4.34 9.12 -3.72
CA ARG A 25 5.51 8.74 -4.51
C ARG A 25 5.21 8.90 -6.00
N TYR A 26 5.60 10.03 -6.59
CA TYR A 26 5.66 10.20 -8.04
C TYR A 26 7.08 9.92 -8.54
N ILE A 27 7.19 9.11 -9.60
CA ILE A 27 8.45 8.83 -10.28
C ILE A 27 8.38 9.41 -11.70
N TYR A 28 9.36 10.25 -12.04
CA TYR A 28 9.47 10.82 -13.39
C TYR A 28 10.09 9.79 -14.35
N ASN A 29 9.31 9.36 -15.35
CA ASN A 29 9.68 8.40 -16.38
C ASN A 29 9.11 8.81 -17.74
N ASP A 30 9.38 10.05 -18.16
CA ASP A 30 8.98 10.56 -19.48
C ASP A 30 10.12 10.43 -20.50
N ARG A 31 9.78 10.55 -21.78
CA ARG A 31 10.75 10.49 -22.89
C ARG A 31 11.74 11.66 -22.87
N THR A 32 11.35 12.78 -22.30
CA THR A 32 12.21 13.96 -22.15
C THR A 32 13.11 13.79 -20.93
N PRO A 33 14.43 13.94 -21.07
CA PRO A 33 15.33 13.90 -19.92
C PRO A 33 15.00 15.06 -18.97
N PHE A 34 15.15 14.83 -17.68
CA PHE A 34 14.73 15.76 -16.63
C PHE A 34 15.47 17.10 -16.69
N GLU A 35 16.72 17.10 -17.17
CA GLU A 35 17.53 18.30 -17.33
C GLU A 35 16.88 19.30 -18.30
N LYS A 36 16.19 18.80 -19.35
CA LYS A 36 15.54 19.63 -20.37
C LYS A 36 14.14 20.12 -19.98
N LEU A 37 13.62 19.70 -18.83
CA LEU A 37 12.32 20.14 -18.35
C LEU A 37 12.38 21.61 -17.93
N THR A 38 11.35 22.38 -18.24
CA THR A 38 11.26 23.77 -17.80
C THR A 38 11.09 23.87 -16.28
N ASP A 39 11.50 24.99 -15.68
CA ASP A 39 11.37 25.20 -14.22
C ASP A 39 9.91 25.33 -13.75
N ASN A 40 8.99 25.56 -14.68
CA ASN A 40 7.54 25.57 -14.45
C ASN A 40 6.92 24.17 -14.33
N TYR A 41 7.73 23.11 -14.34
CA TYR A 41 7.24 21.77 -14.12
C TYR A 41 6.89 21.52 -12.65
N PHE A 42 5.64 21.10 -12.43
CA PHE A 42 5.10 20.73 -11.13
C PHE A 42 4.74 19.24 -11.10
N CYS A 43 5.06 18.59 -9.98
CA CYS A 43 4.66 17.20 -9.75
C CYS A 43 3.11 17.08 -9.79
N PRO A 44 2.53 16.20 -10.63
CA PRO A 44 1.07 16.06 -10.75
C PRO A 44 0.40 15.48 -9.50
N VAL A 45 1.17 14.88 -8.58
CA VAL A 45 0.64 14.28 -7.35
C VAL A 45 0.61 15.27 -6.19
N CYS A 46 1.59 16.17 -6.08
CA CYS A 46 1.76 17.02 -4.89
C CYS A 46 2.06 18.50 -5.19
N GLY A 47 2.13 18.91 -6.46
CA GLY A 47 2.41 20.30 -6.85
C GLY A 47 3.82 20.79 -6.49
N ALA A 48 4.74 19.89 -6.18
CA ALA A 48 6.12 20.27 -5.87
C ALA A 48 6.86 20.75 -7.14
N PRO A 49 7.61 21.86 -7.07
CA PRO A 49 8.43 22.34 -8.18
C PRO A 49 9.64 21.43 -8.41
N LYS A 50 10.19 21.49 -9.63
CA LYS A 50 11.33 20.71 -10.13
C LYS A 50 12.49 20.50 -9.13
N ARG A 51 12.83 21.52 -8.31
CA ARG A 51 13.89 21.45 -7.27
C ARG A 51 13.72 20.37 -6.19
N ARG A 52 12.52 19.79 -6.01
CA ARG A 52 12.25 18.73 -5.01
C ARG A 52 12.44 17.31 -5.56
N PHE A 53 12.72 17.17 -6.85
CA PHE A 53 12.99 15.88 -7.47
C PHE A 53 14.45 15.49 -7.22
N ARG A 54 14.68 14.26 -6.75
CA ARG A 54 16.01 13.69 -6.49
C ARG A 54 16.28 12.49 -7.39
N PRO A 55 17.52 12.24 -7.83
CA PRO A 55 17.84 11.10 -8.67
C PRO A 55 17.52 9.76 -7.98
N TYR A 56 16.62 8.98 -8.57
CA TYR A 56 16.25 7.62 -8.17
C TYR A 56 17.13 6.63 -8.95
N ALA A 57 17.78 5.72 -8.24
CA ALA A 57 18.76 4.77 -8.79
C ALA A 57 18.19 3.47 -9.41
N PRO A 58 17.07 2.87 -8.94
CA PRO A 58 16.62 1.61 -9.54
C PRO A 58 15.92 1.86 -10.87
N ASP A 59 16.03 0.90 -11.80
CA ASP A 59 15.31 0.90 -13.06
C ASP A 59 13.80 0.80 -12.79
N VAL A 60 13.03 1.70 -13.39
CA VAL A 60 11.61 1.86 -13.13
C VAL A 60 10.85 1.55 -14.41
N SER A 61 9.98 0.54 -14.34
CA SER A 61 9.13 0.14 -15.46
C SER A 61 8.20 1.29 -15.90
N LYS A 62 7.75 1.26 -17.15
CA LYS A 62 6.94 2.31 -17.81
C LYS A 62 5.64 2.69 -17.06
N ASN A 63 5.20 1.89 -16.08
CA ASN A 63 3.94 2.06 -15.36
C ASN A 63 4.10 2.24 -13.83
N ALA A 64 5.26 2.63 -13.32
CA ALA A 64 5.45 2.70 -11.87
C ALA A 64 4.61 3.74 -11.11
N ASN A 65 3.94 4.65 -11.83
CA ASN A 65 2.99 5.61 -11.25
C ASN A 65 1.52 5.22 -11.46
N SER A 66 1.24 4.01 -11.93
CA SER A 66 -0.12 3.58 -12.26
C SER A 66 -0.97 3.42 -10.98
N THR A 67 -2.20 3.93 -11.01
CA THR A 67 -3.10 3.95 -9.84
C THR A 67 -3.81 2.61 -9.62
N ASP A 68 -3.91 1.80 -10.67
CA ASP A 68 -4.38 0.42 -10.73
C ASP A 68 -3.58 -0.46 -9.75
N VAL A 69 -2.25 -0.50 -9.87
CA VAL A 69 -1.38 -1.25 -8.93
C VAL A 69 -1.58 -0.82 -7.47
N ARG A 70 -1.93 0.46 -7.24
CA ARG A 70 -2.21 0.99 -5.89
C ARG A 70 -3.60 0.60 -5.38
N LYS A 71 -4.59 0.45 -6.26
CA LYS A 71 -5.95 0.00 -5.92
C LYS A 71 -5.95 -1.49 -5.64
N ASP A 72 -5.34 -2.27 -6.52
CA ASP A 72 -5.27 -3.73 -6.40
C ASP A 72 -4.59 -4.15 -5.09
N ARG A 73 -3.49 -3.47 -4.72
CA ARG A 73 -2.81 -3.71 -3.42
C ARG A 73 -3.71 -3.37 -2.22
N LYS A 74 -4.50 -2.29 -2.30
CA LYS A 74 -5.43 -1.91 -1.22
C LYS A 74 -6.56 -2.92 -1.08
N GLU A 75 -7.06 -3.46 -2.20
CA GLU A 75 -8.12 -4.46 -2.20
C GLU A 75 -7.67 -5.80 -1.65
N GLN A 76 -6.44 -6.23 -2.00
CA GLN A 76 -5.83 -7.43 -1.41
C GLN A 76 -5.66 -7.30 0.11
N ILE A 77 -5.11 -6.18 0.59
CA ILE A 77 -4.95 -5.94 2.04
C ILE A 77 -6.31 -5.96 2.77
N LYS A 78 -7.35 -5.35 2.18
CA LYS A 78 -8.70 -5.37 2.77
C LYS A 78 -9.30 -6.77 2.82
N ARG A 79 -9.06 -7.58 1.79
CA ARG A 79 -9.49 -9.00 1.74
C ARG A 79 -8.81 -9.80 2.84
N ASP A 80 -7.50 -9.67 2.97
CA ASP A 80 -6.72 -10.44 3.94
C ASP A 80 -7.07 -10.04 5.38
N GLU A 81 -7.34 -8.76 5.65
CA GLU A 81 -7.81 -8.28 6.95
C GLU A 81 -9.22 -8.76 7.27
N ALA A 82 -10.14 -8.75 6.29
CA ALA A 82 -11.49 -9.27 6.46
C ALA A 82 -11.48 -10.78 6.73
N VAL A 83 -10.61 -11.55 6.07
CA VAL A 83 -10.45 -12.98 6.31
C VAL A 83 -9.83 -13.23 7.69
N GLY A 84 -8.77 -12.48 8.05
CA GLY A 84 -8.12 -12.59 9.35
C GLY A 84 -9.06 -12.31 10.53
N GLN A 85 -10.00 -11.37 10.35
CA GLN A 85 -11.02 -11.07 11.36
C GLN A 85 -12.13 -12.14 11.40
N ALA A 86 -12.62 -12.61 10.25
CA ALA A 86 -13.77 -13.53 10.20
C ALA A 86 -13.42 -14.98 10.59
N LEU A 87 -12.21 -15.44 10.26
CA LEU A 87 -11.77 -16.82 10.50
C LEU A 87 -11.86 -17.27 11.97
N PRO A 88 -11.39 -16.50 12.98
CA PRO A 88 -11.49 -16.91 14.39
C PRO A 88 -12.93 -17.01 14.89
N PHE A 89 -13.82 -16.11 14.45
CA PHE A 89 -15.23 -16.17 14.83
C PHE A 89 -15.92 -17.40 14.24
N ALA A 90 -15.64 -17.74 12.98
CA ALA A 90 -16.18 -18.93 12.34
C ALA A 90 -15.75 -20.21 13.06
N ILE A 91 -14.47 -20.31 13.46
CA ILE A 91 -13.95 -21.45 14.23
C ILE A 91 -14.65 -21.53 15.59
N ALA A 92 -14.75 -20.41 16.32
CA ALA A 92 -15.39 -20.39 17.64
C ALA A 92 -16.86 -20.85 17.59
N LEU A 93 -17.62 -20.36 16.61
CA LEU A 93 -19.01 -20.78 16.40
C LEU A 93 -19.13 -22.26 16.06
N GLY A 94 -18.24 -22.78 15.19
CA GLY A 94 -18.20 -24.19 14.85
C GLY A 94 -17.92 -25.09 16.06
N VAL A 95 -16.96 -24.70 16.90
CA VAL A 95 -16.64 -25.44 18.14
C VAL A 95 -17.81 -25.41 19.13
N ALA A 96 -18.43 -24.26 19.34
CA ALA A 96 -19.59 -24.14 20.23
C ALA A 96 -20.76 -25.03 19.78
N ALA A 97 -21.03 -25.10 18.47
CA ALA A 97 -22.07 -25.97 17.92
C ALA A 97 -21.77 -27.46 18.16
N LEU A 98 -20.51 -27.88 17.96
CA LEU A 98 -20.10 -29.27 18.22
C LEU A 98 -20.19 -29.64 19.71
N ILE A 99 -19.79 -28.73 20.61
CA ILE A 99 -19.93 -28.94 22.06
C ILE A 99 -21.41 -29.08 22.45
N GLY A 100 -22.27 -28.19 21.94
CA GLY A 100 -23.71 -28.26 22.18
C GLY A 100 -24.32 -29.58 21.68
N LEU A 101 -23.92 -30.03 20.49
CA LEU A 101 -24.38 -31.31 19.93
C LEU A 101 -23.91 -32.50 20.77
N TYR A 102 -22.66 -32.48 21.25
CA TYR A 102 -22.14 -33.53 22.13
C TYR A 102 -22.94 -33.64 23.43
N PHE A 103 -23.20 -32.51 24.11
CA PHE A 103 -24.02 -32.51 25.32
C PHE A 103 -25.45 -32.97 25.06
N TYR A 104 -26.03 -32.58 23.92
CA TYR A 104 -27.37 -33.03 23.53
C TYR A 104 -27.40 -34.56 23.39
N LEU A 105 -26.52 -35.14 22.57
CA LEU A 105 -26.47 -36.59 22.36
C LEU A 105 -26.17 -37.35 23.66
N ASN A 106 -25.29 -36.82 24.51
CA ASN A 106 -24.94 -37.45 25.79
C ASN A 106 -26.01 -37.26 26.89
N SER A 107 -27.03 -36.42 26.68
CA SER A 107 -28.15 -36.25 27.60
C SER A 107 -29.34 -37.18 27.32
N ILE A 108 -29.34 -37.84 26.15
CA ILE A 108 -30.44 -38.69 25.66
C ILE A 108 -30.10 -40.18 25.85
N VAL A 109 -28.83 -40.49 26.14
CA VAL A 109 -28.34 -41.82 26.54
C VAL A 109 -28.34 -41.90 28.06
#